data_AF-A0A9E4GMW4-F1
#
_entry.id   AF-A0A9E4GMW4-F1
#
_cell.length_a   1.000
_cell.length_b   1.000
_cell.length_c   1.000
_cell.angle_alpha   90.00
_cell.angle_beta   90.00
_cell.angle_gamma   90.00
#
_symmetry.space_group_name_H-M   'P 1'
#
loop_
_entity.id
_entity.type
_entity.pdbx_description
1 polymer ?
#
loop_
_entity_poly.entity_id
_entity_poly.type
_entity_poly.pdbx_seq_one_letter_code
_entity_poly.pdbx_strand_id
1 'polypeptide(L)'
;MARWSVVVIGVCLVSMGALGRAEEGQPPGRYFLSGDGLLELSNAKNGRSAKLRYRLPDGSYPQQVRRQIDRIFGLPASADDHISLRFIAFLDYFEDRFQRPIRIISGYRSPAYNAQLRKRGATAARASLHMEGMAADIEVGKRLAARAFALLKDLNCCGVGYYHGSSLHVDTGPARYWDASSSKVRTNISDHNKRIMLRTDKDIYLSGETVQLRLARITDYPFGVVSGFAFVREGHVVRRFSLNGDSGACLAVRDPRDKVLRWTLPEEMRADEPLRIRLDFCDKRLPHMPERVESNPIVIR
;
A
#
# COMPACT_ATOMS: atom_id res chain seq x y z
N MET A 1 46.82 -45.89 -24.66
CA MET A 1 45.43 -45.41 -24.77
C MET A 1 44.83 -45.37 -23.36
N ALA A 2 44.69 -44.18 -22.77
CA ALA A 2 43.94 -43.99 -21.53
C ALA A 2 43.37 -42.56 -21.56
N ARG A 3 42.04 -42.46 -21.71
CA ARG A 3 41.28 -41.22 -21.64
C ARG A 3 41.07 -40.88 -20.16
N TRP A 4 41.48 -39.69 -19.73
CA TRP A 4 41.08 -39.12 -18.45
C TRP A 4 40.05 -38.02 -18.71
N SER A 5 38.79 -38.32 -18.38
CA SER A 5 37.70 -37.35 -18.36
C SER A 5 37.80 -36.54 -17.06
N VAL A 6 38.05 -35.24 -17.16
CA VAL A 6 37.94 -34.31 -16.02
C VAL A 6 36.50 -33.84 -15.94
N VAL A 7 35.79 -34.26 -14.90
CA VAL A 7 34.46 -33.77 -14.55
C VAL A 7 34.63 -32.38 -13.90
N VAL A 8 34.12 -31.34 -14.55
CA VAL A 8 34.02 -30.00 -13.96
C VAL A 8 32.76 -29.97 -13.09
N ILE A 9 32.92 -30.05 -11.77
CA ILE A 9 31.84 -29.82 -10.81
C ILE A 9 31.68 -28.30 -10.68
N GLY A 10 30.63 -27.76 -11.32
CA GLY A 10 30.21 -26.38 -11.14
C GLY A 10 29.61 -26.18 -9.76
N VAL A 11 30.33 -25.47 -8.88
CA VAL A 11 29.78 -25.00 -7.61
C VAL A 11 28.95 -23.74 -7.87
N CYS A 12 27.63 -23.88 -7.89
CA CYS A 12 26.71 -22.76 -7.82
C CYS A 12 26.77 -22.10 -6.44
N LEU A 13 27.55 -21.03 -6.31
CA LEU A 13 27.48 -20.11 -5.18
C LEU A 13 26.17 -19.31 -5.27
N VAL A 14 25.14 -19.75 -4.57
CA VAL A 14 23.96 -18.94 -4.29
C VAL A 14 24.33 -17.97 -3.19
N SER A 15 24.58 -16.71 -3.55
CA SER A 15 24.73 -15.61 -2.60
C SER A 15 23.38 -15.34 -1.95
N MET A 16 23.18 -15.89 -0.74
CA MET A 16 22.11 -15.45 0.17
C MET A 16 22.40 -14.00 0.55
N GLY A 17 21.63 -13.07 0.00
CA GLY A 17 21.63 -11.69 0.45
C GLY A 17 21.28 -11.64 1.94
N ALA A 18 22.16 -11.02 2.72
CA ALA A 18 22.01 -10.86 4.16
C ALA A 18 20.70 -10.11 4.47
N LEU A 19 19.69 -10.84 4.96
CA LEU A 19 18.65 -10.27 5.80
C LEU A 19 19.34 -9.84 7.09
N GLY A 20 19.45 -8.53 7.31
CA GLY A 20 20.02 -7.97 8.52
C GLY A 20 19.34 -8.55 9.75
N ARG A 21 20.14 -9.01 10.73
CA ARG A 21 19.65 -9.36 12.07
C ARG A 21 19.02 -8.11 12.68
N ALA A 22 17.78 -8.22 13.16
CA ALA A 22 17.19 -7.18 13.99
C ALA A 22 18.04 -7.06 15.27
N GLU A 23 18.46 -5.85 15.62
CA GLU A 23 19.12 -5.58 16.91
C GLU A 23 18.14 -5.90 18.05
N GLU A 24 18.60 -6.67 19.04
CA GLU A 24 17.83 -6.96 20.26
C GLU A 24 17.43 -5.65 20.95
N GLY A 25 16.12 -5.48 21.16
CA GLY A 25 15.54 -4.33 21.87
C GLY A 25 14.91 -3.25 20.99
N GLN A 26 15.06 -3.29 19.66
CA GLN A 26 14.33 -2.38 18.78
C GLN A 26 12.94 -2.96 18.45
N PRO A 27 11.84 -2.20 18.60
CA PRO A 27 10.50 -2.69 18.29
C PRO A 27 10.43 -3.08 16.81
N PRO A 28 9.77 -4.19 16.49
CA PRO A 28 9.74 -4.70 15.13
C PRO A 28 9.12 -3.64 14.21
N GLY A 29 9.80 -3.39 13.08
CA GLY A 29 9.23 -2.61 11.99
C GLY A 29 7.85 -3.16 11.63
N ARG A 30 6.91 -2.26 11.28
CA ARG A 30 5.51 -2.64 10.97
C ARG A 30 5.22 -2.81 9.49
N TYR A 31 6.23 -2.57 8.64
CA TYR A 31 6.14 -2.50 7.18
C TYR A 31 7.33 -3.19 6.54
N PHE A 32 7.12 -3.90 5.43
CA PHE A 32 8.20 -4.54 4.68
C PHE A 32 9.15 -3.54 4.02
N LEU A 33 8.59 -2.42 3.54
CA LEU A 33 9.36 -1.28 3.04
C LEU A 33 9.24 -0.15 4.05
N SER A 34 10.34 0.11 4.74
CA SER A 34 10.48 1.18 5.72
C SER A 34 11.92 1.69 5.74
N GLY A 35 12.13 2.94 6.14
CA GLY A 35 13.46 3.51 6.34
C GLY A 35 13.75 3.76 7.83
N ASP A 36 14.50 4.81 8.14
CA ASP A 36 15.00 5.11 9.48
C ASP A 36 13.99 5.81 10.41
N GLY A 37 12.78 6.12 9.93
CA GLY A 37 11.75 6.82 10.68
C GLY A 37 11.82 8.34 10.60
N LEU A 38 12.75 8.90 9.82
CA LEU A 38 12.82 10.29 9.40
C LEU A 38 12.25 10.44 7.99
N LEU A 39 11.78 11.64 7.67
CA LEU A 39 11.27 11.96 6.34
C LEU A 39 11.38 13.46 6.08
N GLU A 40 11.88 13.85 4.92
CA GLU A 40 12.00 15.25 4.51
C GLU A 40 11.12 15.57 3.30
N LEU A 41 9.94 16.12 3.60
CA LEU A 41 8.94 16.42 2.58
C LEU A 41 8.88 17.89 2.25
N SER A 42 8.64 18.18 0.97
CA SER A 42 8.13 19.48 0.51
C SER A 42 6.94 19.29 -0.43
N ASN A 43 6.02 20.25 -0.52
CA ASN A 43 4.90 20.20 -1.45
C ASN A 43 4.83 21.45 -2.33
N ALA A 44 4.92 21.24 -3.64
CA ALA A 44 4.95 22.30 -4.65
C ALA A 44 3.65 23.12 -4.74
N LYS A 45 2.50 22.55 -4.37
CA LYS A 45 1.18 23.20 -4.48
C LYS A 45 0.86 24.13 -3.32
N ASN A 46 1.28 23.78 -2.11
CA ASN A 46 0.94 24.53 -0.90
C ASN A 46 2.16 25.16 -0.20
N GLY A 47 3.37 24.95 -0.72
CA GLY A 47 4.62 25.52 -0.22
C GLY A 47 5.11 24.95 1.12
N ARG A 48 4.40 24.00 1.72
CA ARG A 48 4.78 23.43 3.01
C ARG A 48 5.96 22.49 2.86
N SER A 49 6.91 22.56 3.79
CA SER A 49 8.00 21.59 3.92
C SER A 49 8.33 21.33 5.39
N ALA A 50 8.83 20.13 5.68
CA ALA A 50 9.42 19.81 6.97
C ALA A 50 10.30 18.56 6.89
N LYS A 51 11.31 18.51 7.76
CA LYS A 51 12.01 17.29 8.15
C LYS A 51 11.39 16.77 9.44
N LEU A 52 10.93 15.52 9.44
CA LEU A 52 10.02 15.00 10.44
C LEU A 52 10.49 13.63 10.94
N ARG A 53 10.48 13.42 12.26
CA ARG A 53 10.57 12.08 12.85
C ARG A 53 9.16 11.51 13.04
N TYR A 54 8.68 10.79 12.04
CA TYR A 54 7.31 10.25 12.05
C TYR A 54 7.19 8.95 12.84
N ARG A 55 8.31 8.23 13.02
CA ARG A 55 8.42 7.05 13.86
C ARG A 55 9.53 7.23 14.90
N LEU A 56 9.20 7.04 16.16
CA LEU A 56 10.16 7.09 17.27
C LEU A 56 10.91 5.76 17.41
N PRO A 57 12.06 5.73 18.13
CA PRO A 57 12.80 4.49 18.39
C PRO A 57 11.97 3.41 19.10
N ASP A 58 10.96 3.80 19.89
CA ASP A 58 10.00 2.91 20.54
C ASP A 58 8.88 2.40 19.59
N GLY A 59 8.96 2.73 18.30
CA GLY A 59 8.01 2.29 17.27
C GLY A 59 6.69 3.08 17.27
N SER A 60 6.52 4.06 18.15
CA SER A 60 5.33 4.90 18.20
C SER A 60 5.32 5.98 17.11
N TYR A 61 4.12 6.46 16.77
CA TYR A 61 3.88 7.45 15.72
C TYR A 61 3.26 8.73 16.32
N PRO A 62 4.04 9.81 16.55
CA PRO A 62 3.56 11.01 17.22
C PRO A 62 2.40 11.68 16.45
N GLN A 63 1.24 11.83 17.10
CA GLN A 63 0.02 12.35 16.48
C GLN A 63 0.19 13.78 15.92
N GLN A 64 0.99 14.61 16.58
CA GLN A 64 1.30 15.95 16.09
C GLN A 64 2.10 15.91 14.78
N VAL A 65 3.05 14.98 14.64
CA VAL A 65 3.84 14.79 13.43
C VAL A 65 2.96 14.22 12.32
N ARG A 66 2.08 13.27 12.62
CA ARG A 66 1.08 12.77 11.64
C ARG A 66 0.25 13.91 11.04
N ARG A 67 -0.28 14.81 11.87
CA ARG A 67 -1.01 16.00 11.41
C ARG A 67 -0.15 16.98 10.60
N GLN A 68 1.15 17.05 10.84
CA GLN A 68 2.06 17.84 10.01
C GLN A 68 2.19 17.23 8.62
N ILE A 69 2.38 15.91 8.53
CA ILE A 69 2.43 15.18 7.26
C ILE A 69 1.12 15.39 6.49
N ASP A 70 -0.03 15.23 7.13
CA ASP A 70 -1.35 15.45 6.49
C ASP A 70 -1.44 16.84 5.84
N ARG A 71 -1.03 17.88 6.56
CA ARG A 71 -1.00 19.26 6.03
C ARG A 71 -0.06 19.41 4.86
N ILE A 72 1.13 18.79 4.91
CA ILE A 72 2.08 18.81 3.78
C ILE A 72 1.45 18.14 2.57
N PHE A 73 0.77 17.00 2.74
CA PHE A 73 0.06 16.32 1.66
C PHE A 73 -1.18 17.05 1.15
N GLY A 74 -1.68 18.05 1.88
CA GLY A 74 -2.89 18.80 1.54
C GLY A 74 -4.18 18.14 2.02
N LEU A 75 -4.10 17.20 2.98
CA LEU A 75 -5.25 16.63 3.64
C LEU A 75 -5.84 17.66 4.64
N PRO A 76 -7.14 17.99 4.56
CA PRO A 76 -7.77 18.94 5.47
C PRO A 76 -7.75 18.46 6.92
N ALA A 77 -7.66 19.39 7.88
CA ALA A 77 -7.69 19.05 9.31
C ALA A 77 -9.04 18.45 9.77
N SER A 78 -10.11 18.65 9.00
CA SER A 78 -11.44 18.07 9.23
C SER A 78 -11.60 16.67 8.64
N ALA A 79 -10.56 16.09 8.04
CA ALA A 79 -10.64 14.73 7.52
C ALA A 79 -10.64 13.73 8.68
N ASP A 80 -11.50 12.71 8.59
CA ASP A 80 -11.60 11.62 9.58
C ASP A 80 -10.46 10.59 9.47
N ASP A 81 -9.57 10.77 8.51
CA ASP A 81 -8.47 9.86 8.21
C ASP A 81 -7.17 10.64 8.03
N HIS A 82 -6.08 9.90 7.91
CA HIS A 82 -4.74 10.43 7.73
C HIS A 82 -4.08 9.88 6.46
N ILE A 83 -2.97 10.48 6.05
CA ILE A 83 -2.07 9.83 5.11
C ILE A 83 -1.63 8.47 5.69
N SER A 84 -1.69 7.44 4.86
CA SER A 84 -1.44 6.06 5.27
C SER A 84 -0.03 5.91 5.82
N LEU A 85 0.12 5.39 7.05
CA LEU A 85 1.44 5.11 7.62
C LEU A 85 2.26 4.13 6.77
N ARG A 86 1.59 3.15 6.15
CA ARG A 86 2.21 2.27 5.15
C ARG A 86 2.83 3.05 4.00
N PHE A 87 2.16 4.10 3.53
CA PHE A 87 2.66 4.93 2.45
C PHE A 87 3.79 5.86 2.92
N ILE A 88 3.67 6.42 4.13
CA ILE A 88 4.74 7.23 4.74
C ILE A 88 6.02 6.40 4.91
N ALA A 89 5.90 5.17 5.42
CA ALA A 89 7.02 4.23 5.56
C ALA A 89 7.66 3.86 4.21
N PHE A 90 6.83 3.73 3.16
CA PHE A 90 7.34 3.52 1.81
C PHE A 90 8.11 4.74 1.27
N LEU A 91 7.67 5.97 1.55
CA LEU A 91 8.38 7.18 1.14
C LEU A 91 9.70 7.35 1.91
N ASP A 92 9.71 7.01 3.19
CA ASP A 92 10.92 6.96 4.02
C ASP A 92 11.95 5.97 3.44
N TYR A 93 11.54 4.73 3.16
CA TYR A 93 12.36 3.76 2.41
C TYR A 93 12.90 4.33 1.09
N PHE A 94 12.07 5.08 0.36
CA PHE A 94 12.48 5.72 -0.89
C PHE A 94 13.56 6.78 -0.67
N GLU A 95 13.40 7.68 0.31
CA GLU A 95 14.39 8.72 0.63
C GLU A 95 15.73 8.11 1.02
N ASP A 96 15.72 7.08 1.88
CA ASP A 96 16.93 6.38 2.31
C ASP A 96 17.62 5.67 1.14
N ARG A 97 16.85 4.96 0.32
CA ARG A 97 17.38 4.17 -0.79
C ARG A 97 18.03 5.04 -1.87
N PHE A 98 17.56 6.26 -2.04
CA PHE A 98 18.00 7.19 -3.08
C PHE A 98 18.75 8.41 -2.56
N GLN A 99 18.87 8.54 -1.24
CA GLN A 99 19.50 9.66 -0.52
C GLN A 99 19.00 11.00 -1.04
N ARG A 100 17.68 11.15 -1.15
CA ARG A 100 17.05 12.31 -1.78
C ARG A 100 15.73 12.67 -1.10
N PRO A 101 15.58 13.92 -0.60
CA PRO A 101 14.29 14.41 -0.12
C PRO A 101 13.22 14.39 -1.21
N ILE A 102 11.97 14.17 -0.81
CA ILE A 102 10.84 14.08 -1.73
C ILE A 102 10.16 15.44 -1.88
N ARG A 103 10.03 15.88 -3.14
CA ARG A 103 9.17 17.00 -3.52
C ARG A 103 7.84 16.49 -4.06
N ILE A 104 6.77 16.66 -3.30
CA ILE A 104 5.41 16.30 -3.67
C ILE A 104 4.89 17.32 -4.69
N ILE A 105 4.50 16.84 -5.87
CA ILE A 105 3.79 17.61 -6.88
C ILE A 105 2.29 17.48 -6.67
N SER A 106 1.81 16.29 -6.30
CA SER A 106 0.42 16.07 -5.93
C SER A 106 0.33 15.05 -4.79
N GLY A 107 -0.10 15.53 -3.62
CA GLY A 107 -0.40 14.67 -2.46
C GLY A 107 -1.85 14.21 -2.47
N TYR A 108 -2.55 14.39 -1.35
CA TYR A 108 -3.96 14.06 -1.19
C TYR A 108 -4.84 14.85 -2.18
N ARG A 109 -5.94 14.21 -2.62
CA ARG A 109 -6.97 14.85 -3.43
C ARG A 109 -8.33 14.63 -2.78
N SER A 110 -9.08 15.69 -2.51
CA SER A 110 -10.49 15.52 -2.12
C SER A 110 -11.29 14.91 -3.28
N PRO A 111 -12.39 14.19 -3.02
CA PRO A 111 -13.26 13.68 -4.07
C PRO A 111 -13.72 14.76 -5.06
N ALA A 112 -14.07 15.95 -4.54
CA ALA A 112 -14.46 17.10 -5.35
C ALA A 112 -13.33 17.59 -6.27
N TYR A 113 -12.10 17.73 -5.75
CA TYR A 113 -10.96 18.14 -6.56
C TYR A 113 -10.59 17.08 -7.61
N ASN A 114 -10.61 15.79 -7.26
CA ASN A 114 -10.35 14.71 -8.21
C ASN A 114 -11.41 14.69 -9.33
N ALA A 115 -12.69 14.90 -9.00
CA ALA A 115 -13.76 15.03 -9.99
C ALA A 115 -13.56 16.26 -10.89
N GLN A 116 -13.13 17.39 -10.34
CA GLN A 116 -12.84 18.60 -11.12
C GLN A 116 -11.67 18.39 -12.09
N LEU A 117 -10.59 17.73 -11.66
CA LEU A 117 -9.46 17.37 -12.54
C LEU A 117 -9.94 16.53 -13.73
N ARG A 118 -10.80 15.53 -13.47
CA ARG A 118 -11.40 14.71 -14.53
C ARG A 118 -12.25 15.52 -15.50
N LYS A 119 -13.11 16.41 -14.98
CA LYS A 119 -13.94 17.31 -15.81
C LYS A 119 -13.10 18.22 -16.71
N ARG A 120 -11.90 18.61 -16.27
CA ARG A 120 -10.93 19.39 -17.05
C ARG A 120 -10.05 18.56 -18.00
N GLY A 121 -10.33 17.26 -18.17
CA GLY A 121 -9.61 16.38 -19.09
C GLY A 121 -8.28 15.83 -18.56
N ALA A 122 -7.96 16.06 -17.29
CA ALA A 122 -6.74 15.52 -16.69
C ALA A 122 -6.80 13.99 -16.53
N THR A 123 -5.63 13.36 -16.62
CA THR A 123 -5.40 11.92 -16.45
C THR A 123 -5.55 11.53 -14.97
N ALA A 124 -6.79 11.45 -14.48
CA ALA A 124 -7.11 11.10 -13.10
C ALA A 124 -8.15 9.96 -13.04
N ALA A 125 -7.83 8.89 -12.31
CA ALA A 125 -8.75 7.78 -12.11
C ALA A 125 -9.94 8.18 -11.21
N ARG A 126 -11.13 7.61 -11.47
CA ARG A 126 -12.33 7.82 -10.65
C ARG A 126 -12.10 7.39 -9.19
N ALA A 127 -11.48 6.23 -8.99
CA ALA A 127 -11.15 5.65 -7.69
C ALA A 127 -9.65 5.77 -7.38
N SER A 128 -9.12 7.01 -7.46
CA SER A 128 -7.70 7.28 -7.29
C SER A 128 -7.24 7.07 -5.84
N LEU A 129 -6.06 6.46 -5.67
CA LEU A 129 -5.43 6.25 -4.36
C LEU A 129 -4.92 7.54 -3.70
N HIS A 130 -4.84 8.64 -4.44
CA HIS A 130 -4.62 9.97 -3.86
C HIS A 130 -5.76 10.38 -2.91
N MET A 131 -6.99 9.93 -3.18
CA MET A 131 -8.16 10.23 -2.32
C MET A 131 -8.18 9.38 -1.05
N GLU A 132 -7.32 8.36 -0.98
CA GLU A 132 -7.23 7.43 0.14
C GLU A 132 -5.94 7.64 0.96
N GLY A 133 -5.19 8.72 0.68
CA GLY A 133 -3.93 9.02 1.35
C GLY A 133 -2.84 7.98 1.13
N MET A 134 -2.87 7.26 0.00
CA MET A 134 -1.95 6.15 -0.29
C MET A 134 -1.04 6.37 -1.49
N ALA A 135 -1.11 7.54 -2.11
CA ALA A 135 -0.41 7.84 -3.34
C ALA A 135 0.07 9.29 -3.39
N ALA A 136 1.15 9.52 -4.14
CA ALA A 136 1.66 10.83 -4.46
C ALA A 136 2.28 10.84 -5.86
N ASP A 137 2.19 12.00 -6.51
CA ASP A 137 3.05 12.32 -7.63
C ASP A 137 4.22 13.11 -7.04
N ILE A 138 5.44 12.60 -7.19
CA ILE A 138 6.68 13.14 -6.62
C ILE A 138 7.63 13.55 -7.73
N GLU A 139 8.44 14.57 -7.48
CA GLU A 139 9.54 15.01 -8.33
C GLU A 139 10.87 14.68 -7.68
N VAL A 140 11.72 13.95 -8.42
CA VAL A 140 13.00 13.42 -7.93
C VAL A 140 14.16 13.68 -8.91
N GLY A 141 13.86 14.29 -10.06
CA GLY A 141 14.82 14.56 -11.13
C GLY A 141 14.90 13.41 -12.15
N LYS A 142 15.20 13.76 -13.41
CA LYS A 142 15.02 12.85 -14.57
C LYS A 142 15.78 11.52 -14.46
N ARG A 143 17.08 11.57 -14.12
CA ARG A 143 17.92 10.37 -13.99
C ARG A 143 17.45 9.48 -12.84
N LEU A 144 17.05 10.08 -11.72
CA LEU A 144 16.60 9.35 -10.55
C LEU A 144 15.23 8.71 -10.78
N ALA A 145 14.31 9.42 -11.44
CA ALA A 145 12.98 8.90 -11.76
C ALA A 145 13.05 7.59 -12.58
N ALA A 146 13.90 7.54 -13.61
CA ALA A 146 14.10 6.32 -14.40
C ALA A 146 14.66 5.16 -13.55
N ARG A 147 15.69 5.43 -12.73
CA ARG A 147 16.30 4.42 -11.84
C ARG A 147 15.32 3.91 -10.79
N ALA A 148 14.55 4.82 -10.20
CA ALA A 148 13.56 4.48 -9.19
C ALA A 148 12.38 3.69 -9.76
N PHE A 149 11.92 4.04 -10.97
CA PHE A 149 10.92 3.24 -11.67
C PHE A 149 11.38 1.80 -11.91
N ALA A 150 12.62 1.61 -12.39
CA ALA A 150 13.19 0.28 -12.59
C ALA A 150 13.27 -0.51 -11.28
N LEU A 151 13.81 0.09 -10.21
CA LEU A 151 13.91 -0.57 -8.90
C LEU A 151 12.54 -0.97 -8.34
N LEU A 152 11.57 -0.05 -8.35
CA LEU A 152 10.23 -0.32 -7.81
C LEU A 152 9.47 -1.36 -8.63
N LYS A 153 9.73 -1.43 -9.94
CA LYS A 153 9.24 -2.50 -10.81
C LYS A 153 9.82 -3.85 -10.42
N ASP A 154 11.13 -3.93 -10.19
CA ASP A 154 11.81 -5.17 -9.82
C ASP A 154 11.39 -5.67 -8.43
N LEU A 155 11.17 -4.77 -7.47
CA LEU A 155 10.67 -5.10 -6.13
C LEU A 155 9.25 -5.67 -6.13
N ASN A 156 8.50 -5.45 -7.20
CA ASN A 156 7.13 -5.90 -7.37
C ASN A 156 6.16 -5.56 -6.22
N CYS A 157 6.37 -4.41 -5.56
CA CYS A 157 5.79 -4.14 -4.24
C CYS A 157 4.59 -3.19 -4.25
N CYS A 158 4.43 -2.38 -5.30
CA CYS A 158 3.60 -1.19 -5.26
C CYS A 158 3.17 -0.72 -6.66
N GLY A 159 2.30 0.28 -6.73
CA GLY A 159 2.01 0.95 -8.00
C GLY A 159 3.02 2.06 -8.29
N VAL A 160 3.63 2.05 -9.47
CA VAL A 160 4.49 3.14 -9.93
C VAL A 160 4.18 3.54 -11.38
N GLY A 161 4.02 4.85 -11.60
CA GLY A 161 3.82 5.44 -12.92
C GLY A 161 5.00 6.34 -13.29
N TYR A 162 5.56 6.17 -14.49
CA TYR A 162 6.66 7.00 -14.98
C TYR A 162 6.32 7.63 -16.33
N TYR A 163 6.27 8.96 -16.37
CA TYR A 163 5.93 9.74 -17.56
C TYR A 163 7.17 10.30 -18.27
N HIS A 164 8.30 9.58 -18.23
CA HIS A 164 9.58 9.92 -18.89
C HIS A 164 10.17 11.32 -18.57
N GLY A 165 9.79 11.88 -17.42
CA GLY A 165 10.22 13.20 -16.95
C GLY A 165 11.02 13.15 -15.64
N SER A 166 10.91 14.22 -14.85
CA SER A 166 11.48 14.33 -13.50
C SER A 166 10.61 13.72 -12.39
N SER A 167 9.40 13.27 -12.74
CA SER A 167 8.36 12.88 -11.80
C SER A 167 7.94 11.42 -11.90
N LEU A 168 7.49 10.89 -10.77
CA LEU A 168 6.92 9.56 -10.62
C LEU A 168 5.60 9.66 -9.89
N HIS A 169 4.62 8.86 -10.31
CA HIS A 169 3.53 8.47 -9.45
C HIS A 169 3.97 7.28 -8.63
N VAL A 170 3.71 7.29 -7.32
CA VAL A 170 3.92 6.14 -6.44
C VAL A 170 2.71 5.92 -5.54
N ASP A 171 2.32 4.67 -5.33
CA ASP A 171 1.20 4.30 -4.47
C ASP A 171 1.37 2.93 -3.80
N THR A 172 0.72 2.70 -2.67
CA THR A 172 0.75 1.41 -1.94
C THR A 172 -0.38 0.44 -2.31
N GLY A 173 -0.94 0.58 -3.51
CA GLY A 173 -1.86 -0.40 -4.07
C GLY A 173 -1.16 -1.64 -4.61
N PRO A 174 -1.91 -2.57 -5.24
CA PRO A 174 -1.33 -3.72 -5.92
C PRO A 174 -0.26 -3.32 -6.93
N ALA A 175 0.71 -4.21 -7.15
CA ALA A 175 1.77 -4.05 -8.13
C ALA A 175 1.22 -3.69 -9.51
N ARG A 176 1.66 -2.54 -10.05
CA ARG A 176 1.34 -2.10 -11.41
C ARG A 176 2.37 -1.08 -11.88
N TYR A 177 2.68 -1.12 -13.17
CA TYR A 177 3.69 -0.27 -13.80
C TYR A 177 3.09 0.34 -15.06
N TRP A 178 3.16 1.65 -15.20
CA TRP A 178 2.58 2.32 -16.36
C TRP A 178 3.28 3.65 -16.69
N ASP A 179 2.94 4.18 -17.86
CA ASP A 179 3.32 5.48 -18.38
C ASP A 179 2.07 6.21 -18.92
N ALA A 180 2.25 7.30 -19.68
CA ALA A 180 1.15 8.10 -20.24
C ALA A 180 0.22 7.27 -21.14
N SER A 181 0.80 6.42 -21.97
CA SER A 181 0.11 5.57 -22.95
C SER A 181 -0.54 4.33 -22.33
N SER A 182 0.06 3.77 -21.26
CA SER A 182 -0.37 2.50 -20.66
C SER A 182 -1.21 2.63 -19.40
N SER A 183 -1.42 3.86 -18.88
CA SER A 183 -2.14 4.12 -17.62
C SER A 183 -3.59 3.62 -17.57
N LYS A 184 -4.26 3.51 -18.73
CA LYS A 184 -5.67 3.13 -18.90
C LYS A 184 -6.68 3.99 -18.12
N VAL A 185 -6.31 5.13 -17.52
CA VAL A 185 -7.22 5.90 -16.66
C VAL A 185 -8.43 6.49 -17.38
N ARG A 186 -8.35 6.64 -18.72
CA ARG A 186 -9.43 7.10 -19.58
C ARG A 186 -10.39 5.98 -20.01
N THR A 187 -10.14 4.75 -19.59
CA THR A 187 -11.03 3.61 -19.81
C THR A 187 -11.96 3.41 -18.61
N ASN A 188 -12.95 2.54 -18.75
CA ASN A 188 -13.94 2.23 -17.71
C ASN A 188 -13.44 1.26 -16.62
N ILE A 189 -12.12 1.08 -16.49
CA ILE A 189 -11.49 0.12 -15.57
C ILE A 189 -11.68 0.47 -14.10
N SER A 190 -12.01 1.73 -13.79
CA SER A 190 -12.22 2.18 -12.41
C SER A 190 -13.69 2.22 -12.03
N ASP A 191 -14.61 2.01 -12.96
CA ASP A 191 -16.05 2.14 -12.70
C ASP A 191 -16.63 0.87 -12.05
N HIS A 192 -17.77 1.02 -11.38
CA HIS A 192 -18.58 -0.10 -10.88
C HIS A 192 -17.80 -1.06 -9.98
N ASN A 193 -16.93 -0.51 -9.12
CA ASN A 193 -16.09 -1.26 -8.18
C ASN A 193 -15.20 -2.35 -8.85
N LYS A 194 -14.96 -2.29 -10.16
CA LYS A 194 -14.13 -3.26 -10.90
C LYS A 194 -12.72 -3.43 -10.33
N ARG A 195 -12.22 -2.38 -9.66
CA ARG A 195 -10.88 -2.32 -9.06
C ARG A 195 -10.91 -2.13 -7.55
N ILE A 196 -12.04 -2.42 -6.90
CA ILE A 196 -12.11 -2.43 -5.44
C ILE A 196 -11.00 -3.34 -4.90
N MET A 197 -10.38 -2.91 -3.82
CA MET A 197 -9.26 -3.64 -3.20
C MET A 197 -9.42 -3.68 -1.70
N LEU A 198 -8.87 -4.73 -1.10
CA LEU A 198 -8.68 -4.86 0.34
C LEU A 198 -7.23 -4.53 0.69
N ARG A 199 -7.02 -3.96 1.87
CA ARG A 199 -5.69 -3.75 2.44
C ARG A 199 -5.75 -3.76 3.97
N THR A 200 -4.62 -4.07 4.57
CA THR A 200 -4.38 -3.94 6.01
C THR A 200 -3.63 -2.63 6.29
N ASP A 201 -3.69 -2.14 7.54
CA ASP A 201 -2.97 -0.92 7.95
C ASP A 201 -1.46 -1.11 8.11
N LYS A 202 -1.00 -2.36 8.31
CA LYS A 202 0.38 -2.80 8.52
C LYS A 202 0.69 -4.05 7.68
N ASP A 203 1.97 -4.35 7.52
CA ASP A 203 2.42 -5.65 6.97
C ASP A 203 2.82 -6.63 8.06
N ILE A 204 3.34 -6.12 9.17
CA ILE A 204 3.85 -6.95 10.27
C ILE A 204 2.98 -6.67 11.49
N TYR A 205 2.18 -7.66 11.86
CA TYR A 205 1.32 -7.62 13.04
C TYR A 205 1.95 -8.40 14.18
N LEU A 206 1.71 -7.92 15.40
CA LEU A 206 1.90 -8.73 16.59
C LEU A 206 0.63 -9.53 16.85
N SER A 207 0.81 -10.66 17.51
CA SER A 207 -0.31 -11.47 18.00
C SER A 207 -1.15 -10.69 19.00
N GLY A 208 -2.46 -10.94 19.03
CA GLY A 208 -3.40 -10.13 19.82
C GLY A 208 -3.72 -8.75 19.22
N GLU A 209 -3.04 -8.32 18.16
CA GLU A 209 -3.23 -6.98 17.60
C GLU A 209 -4.53 -6.87 16.78
N THR A 210 -5.19 -5.71 16.87
CA THR A 210 -6.32 -5.37 16.00
C THR A 210 -5.83 -5.04 14.59
N VAL A 211 -6.25 -5.86 13.63
CA VAL A 211 -6.08 -5.66 12.19
C VAL A 211 -7.21 -4.76 11.67
N GLN A 212 -6.86 -3.68 10.97
CA GLN A 212 -7.83 -2.89 10.23
C GLN A 212 -7.86 -3.31 8.77
N LEU A 213 -8.95 -3.96 8.37
CA LEU A 213 -9.26 -4.35 7.01
C LEU A 213 -9.98 -3.20 6.30
N ARG A 214 -9.29 -2.54 5.38
CA ARG A 214 -9.80 -1.37 4.67
C ARG A 214 -10.10 -1.67 3.22
N LEU A 215 -11.34 -1.43 2.82
CA LEU A 215 -11.73 -1.39 1.42
C LEU A 215 -11.35 -0.03 0.83
N ALA A 216 -10.84 -0.06 -0.40
CA ALA A 216 -10.46 1.13 -1.14
C ALA A 216 -10.78 0.99 -2.62
N ARG A 217 -10.69 2.11 -3.35
CA ARG A 217 -11.09 2.20 -4.77
C ARG A 217 -12.58 1.92 -4.97
N ILE A 218 -13.40 2.26 -3.98
CA ILE A 218 -14.86 2.17 -4.08
C ILE A 218 -15.36 3.33 -4.94
N THR A 219 -16.17 3.04 -5.95
CA THR A 219 -16.82 4.04 -6.80
C THR A 219 -18.32 4.10 -6.63
N ASP A 220 -18.92 3.03 -6.15
CA ASP A 220 -20.37 2.86 -6.08
C ASP A 220 -20.73 2.11 -4.79
N TYR A 221 -21.77 2.59 -4.11
CA TYR A 221 -22.41 2.00 -2.93
C TYR A 221 -23.91 1.77 -3.26
N PRO A 222 -24.65 0.93 -2.51
CA PRO A 222 -24.16 0.00 -1.50
C PRO A 222 -23.71 -1.34 -2.10
N PHE A 223 -22.94 -2.10 -1.32
CA PHE A 223 -22.64 -3.52 -1.56
C PHE A 223 -22.45 -4.22 -0.21
N GLY A 224 -22.30 -5.54 -0.22
CA GLY A 224 -22.10 -6.34 0.99
C GLY A 224 -20.72 -7.00 1.06
N VAL A 225 -20.27 -7.26 2.28
CA VAL A 225 -19.08 -8.06 2.60
C VAL A 225 -19.51 -9.27 3.41
N VAL A 226 -19.08 -10.46 3.02
CA VAL A 226 -19.28 -11.66 3.84
C VAL A 226 -18.44 -11.53 5.11
N SER A 227 -19.06 -11.72 6.26
CA SER A 227 -18.42 -11.64 7.58
C SER A 227 -17.32 -12.70 7.79
N GLY A 228 -17.44 -13.86 7.12
CA GLY A 228 -16.37 -14.85 7.02
C GLY A 228 -15.24 -14.42 6.09
N PHE A 229 -13.99 -14.64 6.51
CA PHE A 229 -12.80 -14.41 5.69
C PHE A 229 -11.76 -15.53 5.89
N ALA A 230 -10.72 -15.54 5.07
CA ALA A 230 -9.68 -16.55 5.14
C ALA A 230 -8.28 -15.93 5.09
N PHE A 231 -7.35 -16.55 5.79
CA PHE A 231 -5.94 -16.40 5.48
C PHE A 231 -5.57 -17.34 4.35
N VAL A 232 -4.88 -16.81 3.37
CA VAL A 232 -4.45 -17.56 2.19
C VAL A 232 -2.95 -17.43 1.96
N ARG A 233 -2.35 -18.50 1.47
CA ARG A 233 -0.97 -18.55 0.99
C ARG A 233 -1.00 -19.17 -0.40
N GLU A 234 -0.43 -18.49 -1.38
CA GLU A 234 -0.36 -18.99 -2.77
C GLU A 234 -1.74 -19.43 -3.32
N GLY A 235 -2.81 -18.73 -2.92
CA GLY A 235 -4.20 -19.03 -3.31
C GLY A 235 -4.89 -20.11 -2.48
N HIS A 236 -4.14 -20.89 -1.68
CA HIS A 236 -4.68 -21.92 -0.80
C HIS A 236 -5.13 -21.33 0.54
N VAL A 237 -6.27 -21.82 1.04
CA VAL A 237 -6.79 -21.42 2.36
C VAL A 237 -5.96 -22.10 3.44
N VAL A 238 -5.35 -21.28 4.30
CA VAL A 238 -4.60 -21.74 5.47
C VAL A 238 -5.53 -21.88 6.68
N ARG A 239 -6.35 -20.85 6.93
CA ARG A 239 -7.29 -20.83 8.06
C ARG A 239 -8.44 -19.88 7.76
N ARG A 240 -9.61 -20.16 8.33
CA ARG A 240 -10.81 -19.32 8.22
C ARG A 240 -11.13 -18.65 9.55
N PHE A 241 -11.71 -17.47 9.44
CA PHE A 241 -12.12 -16.63 10.56
C PHE A 241 -13.44 -15.94 10.24
N SER A 242 -14.04 -15.33 11.25
CA SER A 242 -15.25 -14.53 11.14
C SER A 242 -15.05 -13.16 11.80
N LEU A 243 -15.60 -12.14 11.18
CA LEU A 243 -15.81 -10.84 11.80
C LEU A 243 -16.91 -10.98 12.85
N ASN A 244 -16.62 -10.59 14.10
CA ASN A 244 -17.57 -10.66 15.22
C ASN A 244 -18.14 -12.05 15.54
N GLY A 245 -17.49 -13.14 15.11
CA GLY A 245 -17.92 -14.51 15.39
C GLY A 245 -18.99 -15.06 14.44
N ASP A 246 -19.63 -14.24 13.61
CA ASP A 246 -20.59 -14.67 12.59
C ASP A 246 -19.86 -14.89 11.25
N SER A 247 -19.92 -16.09 10.68
CA SER A 247 -19.24 -16.42 9.42
C SER A 247 -20.12 -16.31 8.17
N GLY A 248 -21.42 -16.01 8.31
CA GLY A 248 -22.41 -16.05 7.23
C GLY A 248 -23.15 -14.73 6.98
N ALA A 249 -23.14 -13.79 7.92
CA ALA A 249 -23.78 -12.50 7.74
C ALA A 249 -23.19 -11.69 6.57
N CYS A 250 -24.07 -11.04 5.81
CA CYS A 250 -23.71 -10.05 4.81
C CYS A 250 -23.66 -8.65 5.45
N LEU A 251 -22.46 -8.15 5.71
CA LEU A 251 -22.21 -6.85 6.31
C LEU A 251 -22.37 -5.76 5.24
N ALA A 252 -23.35 -4.88 5.41
CA ALA A 252 -23.62 -3.81 4.46
C ALA A 252 -22.54 -2.73 4.50
N VAL A 253 -22.02 -2.35 3.34
CA VAL A 253 -21.16 -1.20 3.12
C VAL A 253 -21.98 -0.14 2.38
N ARG A 254 -22.48 0.86 3.10
CA ARG A 254 -23.44 1.85 2.59
C ARG A 254 -22.80 3.18 2.27
N ASP A 255 -21.79 3.56 3.05
CA ASP A 255 -21.08 4.82 2.87
C ASP A 255 -19.59 4.73 3.25
N PRO A 256 -18.78 5.78 3.00
CA PRO A 256 -17.35 5.76 3.26
C PRO A 256 -16.92 5.43 4.69
N ARG A 257 -17.80 5.52 5.69
CA ARG A 257 -17.51 5.16 7.08
C ARG A 257 -17.51 3.65 7.30
N ASP A 258 -18.24 2.90 6.46
CA ASP A 258 -18.38 1.45 6.55
C ASP A 258 -17.22 0.68 5.89
N LYS A 259 -16.28 1.39 5.25
CA LYS A 259 -15.19 0.77 4.46
C LYS A 259 -14.07 0.15 5.32
N VAL A 260 -14.15 0.26 6.65
CA VAL A 260 -13.13 -0.24 7.58
C VAL A 260 -13.74 -1.27 8.51
N LEU A 261 -13.29 -2.51 8.35
CA LEU A 261 -13.63 -3.63 9.21
C LEU A 261 -12.49 -3.84 10.20
N ARG A 262 -12.80 -4.22 11.44
CA ARG A 262 -11.81 -4.46 12.49
C ARG A 262 -11.92 -5.88 12.98
N TRP A 263 -10.78 -6.50 13.21
CA TRP A 263 -10.70 -7.84 13.73
C TRP A 263 -9.44 -8.01 14.56
N THR A 264 -9.55 -8.70 15.69
CA THR A 264 -8.42 -8.94 16.59
C THR A 264 -7.79 -10.28 16.26
N LEU A 265 -6.48 -10.24 16.03
CA LEU A 265 -5.69 -11.42 15.72
C LEU A 265 -5.62 -12.33 16.96
N PRO A 266 -5.84 -13.66 16.84
CA PRO A 266 -5.71 -14.57 17.97
C PRO A 266 -4.29 -14.55 18.56
N GLU A 267 -4.18 -14.66 19.88
CA GLU A 267 -2.91 -14.60 20.63
C GLU A 267 -1.95 -15.72 20.25
N GLU A 268 -2.49 -16.88 19.88
CA GLU A 268 -1.73 -18.08 19.48
C GLU A 268 -1.29 -18.06 18.02
N MET A 269 -1.75 -17.10 17.23
CA MET A 269 -1.50 -17.11 15.79
C MET A 269 -0.08 -16.64 15.49
N ARG A 270 0.66 -17.39 14.66
CA ARG A 270 1.97 -16.98 14.13
C ARG A 270 2.05 -17.32 12.64
N ALA A 271 2.78 -16.51 11.90
CA ALA A 271 3.01 -16.70 10.47
C ALA A 271 4.27 -15.96 10.04
N ASP A 272 5.40 -16.66 10.05
CA ASP A 272 6.69 -16.12 9.61
C ASP A 272 6.73 -15.88 8.10
N GLU A 273 6.06 -16.76 7.34
CA GLU A 273 5.87 -16.60 5.91
C GLU A 273 4.64 -15.74 5.58
N PRO A 274 4.73 -14.86 4.56
CA PRO A 274 3.63 -13.99 4.18
C PRO A 274 2.32 -14.72 3.88
N LEU A 275 1.24 -14.15 4.41
CA LEU A 275 -0.15 -14.53 4.17
C LEU A 275 -0.91 -13.35 3.57
N ARG A 276 -2.04 -13.61 2.91
CA ARG A 276 -3.01 -12.58 2.56
C ARG A 276 -4.33 -12.85 3.24
N ILE A 277 -5.09 -11.80 3.51
CA ILE A 277 -6.46 -11.89 3.97
C ILE A 277 -7.36 -11.84 2.75
N ARG A 278 -8.16 -12.89 2.56
CA ARG A 278 -9.13 -13.00 1.47
C ARG A 278 -10.54 -12.81 2.01
N LEU A 279 -11.28 -11.92 1.35
CA LEU A 279 -12.62 -11.51 1.72
C LEU A 279 -13.53 -11.64 0.51
N ASP A 280 -14.71 -12.24 0.72
CA ASP A 280 -15.74 -12.43 -0.29
C ASP A 280 -16.82 -11.34 -0.16
N PHE A 281 -17.39 -10.93 -1.29
CA PHE A 281 -18.47 -9.94 -1.34
C PHE A 281 -19.83 -10.62 -1.47
N CYS A 282 -20.87 -9.95 -0.99
CA CYS A 282 -22.27 -10.35 -1.09
C CYS A 282 -23.13 -9.15 -1.53
N ASP A 283 -24.41 -9.36 -1.84
CA ASP A 283 -25.36 -8.32 -2.28
C ASP A 283 -24.81 -7.41 -3.40
N LYS A 284 -24.04 -8.00 -4.31
CA LYS A 284 -23.41 -7.28 -5.41
C LYS A 284 -24.46 -6.90 -6.45
N ARG A 285 -24.71 -5.60 -6.60
CA ARG A 285 -25.57 -5.04 -7.66
C ARG A 285 -24.79 -4.63 -8.91
N LEU A 286 -23.48 -4.85 -8.92
CA LEU A 286 -22.54 -4.40 -9.94
C LEU A 286 -21.92 -5.62 -10.63
N PRO A 287 -22.28 -5.93 -11.89
CA PRO A 287 -21.90 -7.18 -12.55
C PRO A 287 -20.39 -7.44 -12.65
N HIS A 288 -19.59 -6.37 -12.71
CA HIS A 288 -18.13 -6.45 -12.86
C HIS A 288 -17.36 -6.21 -11.57
N MET A 289 -18.07 -6.04 -10.45
CA MET A 289 -17.43 -6.05 -9.14
C MET A 289 -16.92 -7.47 -8.87
N PRO A 290 -15.66 -7.66 -8.44
CA PRO A 290 -15.10 -8.98 -8.21
C PRO A 290 -15.91 -9.75 -7.15
N GLU A 291 -15.89 -11.07 -7.20
CA GLU A 291 -16.48 -11.93 -6.15
C GLU A 291 -15.72 -11.80 -4.83
N ARG A 292 -14.41 -11.54 -4.90
CA ARG A 292 -13.52 -11.51 -3.76
C ARG A 292 -12.29 -10.65 -4.00
N VAL A 293 -11.64 -10.27 -2.92
CA VAL A 293 -10.38 -9.51 -2.91
C VAL A 293 -9.42 -10.09 -1.88
N GLU A 294 -8.13 -9.84 -2.11
CA GLU A 294 -7.06 -10.19 -1.18
C GLU A 294 -6.32 -8.93 -0.73
N SER A 295 -5.88 -8.90 0.52
CA SER A 295 -5.08 -7.82 1.08
C SER A 295 -3.67 -7.78 0.51
N ASN A 296 -2.90 -6.73 0.86
CA ASN A 296 -1.44 -6.81 0.85
C ASN A 296 -0.95 -8.00 1.69
N PRO A 297 0.25 -8.54 1.39
CA PRO A 297 0.85 -9.58 2.19
C PRO A 297 1.10 -9.08 3.62
N ILE A 298 0.89 -9.96 4.60
CA ILE A 298 1.15 -9.73 6.02
C ILE A 298 1.92 -10.90 6.63
N VAL A 299 2.68 -10.63 7.69
CA VAL A 299 3.28 -11.64 8.57
C VAL A 299 2.86 -11.35 10.02
N ILE A 300 2.93 -12.39 10.85
CA ILE A 300 2.45 -12.36 12.23
C ILE A 300 3.55 -12.87 13.14
N ARG A 301 4.01 -12.00 14.05
CA ARG A 301 5.09 -12.27 14.99
C ARG A 301 4.59 -12.32 16.43
#